data_AF-A0A812IG35-F1
#
_entry.id   AF-A0A812IG35-F1
#
_cell.length_a   1.000
_cell.length_b   1.000
_cell.length_c   1.000
_cell.angle_alpha   90.00
_cell.angle_beta   90.00
_cell.angle_gamma   90.00
#
_symmetry.space_group_name_H-M   'P 1'
#
loop_
_entity.id
_entity.type
_entity.pdbx_description
1 polymer ?
#
loop_
_entity_poly.entity_id
_entity_poly.type
_entity_poly.pdbx_seq_one_letter_code
_entity_poly.pdbx_strand_id
1 'polypeptide(L)'
;MPLKVQALVDTKAEAETEAVAGVEPKFQTVPPPEEKETREPATWDPPVEDPPVEEEGVSLTFLLPDKSAKEVRFSQKPLGLDFMKSMPLTVKNVKSGSIAENLKVEKTWVITHVQGAELAGELTGAVTQITDAMAKLPIKK
;
A
#
# COMPACT_ATOMS: atom_id res chain seq x y z
N MET A 1 -16.09 -46.75 51.03
CA MET A 1 -15.17 -47.86 50.64
C MET A 1 -13.94 -47.24 49.98
N PRO A 2 -12.74 -47.81 50.22
CA PRO A 2 -11.46 -47.11 50.15
C PRO A 2 -10.88 -46.93 48.75
N LEU A 3 -9.99 -45.93 48.69
CA LEU A 3 -9.05 -45.57 47.64
C LEU A 3 -8.41 -46.75 46.90
N LYS A 4 -8.31 -46.62 45.57
CA LYS A 4 -7.26 -47.25 44.78
C LYS A 4 -6.48 -46.17 44.03
N VAL A 5 -5.37 -45.82 44.65
CA VAL A 5 -4.20 -45.21 44.02
C VAL A 5 -3.66 -46.15 42.94
N GLN A 6 -3.41 -45.64 41.75
CA GLN A 6 -2.43 -46.24 40.85
C GLN A 6 -1.68 -45.10 40.16
N ALA A 7 -0.46 -44.89 40.63
CA ALA A 7 0.56 -44.13 39.94
C ALA A 7 0.99 -44.87 38.67
N LEU A 8 1.26 -44.14 37.60
CA LEU A 8 2.36 -44.49 36.72
C LEU A 8 3.07 -43.21 36.29
N VAL A 9 4.30 -43.15 36.77
CA VAL A 9 5.35 -42.22 36.40
C VAL A 9 5.91 -42.65 35.05
N ASP A 10 6.19 -41.70 34.16
CA ASP A 10 7.34 -41.86 33.27
C ASP A 10 8.05 -40.52 33.11
N THR A 11 9.31 -40.57 33.47
CA THR A 11 10.25 -39.49 33.65
C THR A 11 11.41 -39.88 32.76
N LYS A 12 11.66 -39.17 31.66
CA LYS A 12 12.95 -39.22 30.96
C LYS A 12 13.04 -38.03 30.01
N ALA A 13 13.82 -36.99 30.30
CA ALA A 13 15.30 -36.89 30.16
C ALA A 13 15.70 -36.99 28.67
N GLU A 14 16.52 -36.14 28.07
CA GLU A 14 17.76 -35.47 28.48
C GLU A 14 18.03 -34.32 27.47
N ALA A 15 18.53 -33.17 27.94
CA ALA A 15 19.87 -32.61 27.64
C ALA A 15 19.98 -31.96 26.23
N GLU A 16 20.71 -30.87 25.99
CA GLU A 16 21.96 -30.45 26.59
C GLU A 16 22.19 -28.94 26.37
N THR A 17 23.05 -28.42 27.24
CA THR A 17 23.61 -27.10 27.45
C THR A 17 24.53 -26.57 26.34
N GLU A 18 24.66 -25.25 26.21
CA GLU A 18 25.94 -24.48 26.23
C GLU A 18 25.65 -23.01 25.81
N ALA A 19 25.85 -22.01 26.67
CA ALA A 19 27.11 -21.32 26.98
C ALA A 19 27.53 -20.27 25.93
N VAL A 20 27.30 -18.99 26.24
CA VAL A 20 28.21 -17.85 25.95
C VAL A 20 27.95 -16.81 27.05
N ALA A 21 28.72 -16.80 28.14
CA ALA A 21 30.04 -16.16 28.28
C ALA A 21 29.99 -14.67 27.90
N GLY A 22 30.11 -13.84 28.92
CA GLY A 22 29.99 -12.40 28.83
C GLY A 22 31.06 -11.75 27.95
N VAL A 23 30.64 -10.67 27.31
CA VAL A 23 31.51 -9.57 26.94
C VAL A 23 30.71 -8.30 27.25
N GLU A 24 31.09 -7.60 28.31
CA GLU A 24 30.84 -6.18 28.43
C GLU A 24 31.75 -5.46 27.43
N PRO A 25 31.25 -4.81 26.38
CA PRO A 25 31.99 -3.71 25.78
C PRO A 25 31.60 -2.43 26.53
N LYS A 26 32.50 -1.98 27.41
CA LYS A 26 32.61 -0.57 27.78
C LYS A 26 32.73 0.25 26.49
N PHE A 27 31.64 0.86 26.04
CA PHE A 27 31.70 2.01 25.13
C PHE A 27 31.28 3.26 25.88
N GLN A 28 32.28 3.77 26.60
CA GLN A 28 32.73 5.16 26.58
C GLN A 28 31.70 6.17 26.07
N THR A 29 31.18 6.95 27.00
CA THR A 29 30.62 8.28 26.80
C THR A 29 31.42 9.05 25.74
N VAL A 30 30.80 9.27 24.59
CA VAL A 30 31.07 10.46 23.79
C VAL A 30 30.02 11.51 24.17
N PRO A 31 30.43 12.74 24.52
CA PRO A 31 29.55 13.79 25.02
C PRO A 31 28.52 14.18 23.96
N PRO A 32 27.32 14.66 24.35
CA PRO A 32 26.39 15.23 23.39
C PRO A 32 27.02 16.47 22.73
N PRO A 33 27.23 16.51 21.41
CA PRO A 33 27.35 17.76 20.71
C PRO A 33 25.93 18.32 20.54
N GLU A 34 25.43 18.88 21.64
CA GLU A 34 24.42 19.92 21.60
C GLU A 34 25.10 21.14 20.95
N GLU A 35 24.69 21.44 19.71
CA GLU A 35 24.45 22.79 19.18
C GLU A 35 24.76 22.90 17.67
N LYS A 36 23.67 22.94 16.90
CA LYS A 36 23.43 23.78 15.70
C LYS A 36 22.06 23.34 15.18
N GLU A 37 20.98 23.87 15.75
CA GLU A 37 20.35 25.10 15.26
C GLU A 37 20.27 25.09 13.73
N THR A 38 19.07 24.78 13.20
CA THR A 38 18.37 25.60 12.19
C THR A 38 17.06 24.89 11.86
N ARG A 39 15.93 25.48 12.30
CA ARG A 39 14.65 25.62 11.55
C ARG A 39 13.86 24.32 11.27
N GLU A 40 12.55 24.20 11.50
CA GLU A 40 11.44 25.16 11.66
C GLU A 40 10.43 24.51 12.63
N PRO A 41 9.49 25.24 13.25
CA PRO A 41 8.34 24.57 13.83
C PRO A 41 7.79 23.64 12.75
N ALA A 42 7.59 22.36 13.07
CA ALA A 42 6.60 21.58 12.36
C ALA A 42 5.24 22.21 12.68
N THR A 43 5.02 23.41 12.13
CA THR A 43 3.74 23.79 11.55
C THR A 43 3.33 22.53 10.83
N TRP A 44 2.33 21.90 11.39
CA TRP A 44 1.54 20.91 10.70
C TRP A 44 1.03 21.63 9.46
N ASP A 45 1.82 21.65 8.39
CA ASP A 45 1.31 21.84 7.06
C ASP A 45 0.38 20.63 6.93
N PRO A 46 -0.96 20.81 7.01
CA PRO A 46 -1.82 19.73 6.58
C PRO A 46 -1.29 19.30 5.20
N PRO A 47 -1.19 18.00 4.91
CA PRO A 47 -0.80 17.55 3.58
C PRO A 47 -1.63 18.38 2.62
N VAL A 48 -0.97 19.27 1.88
CA VAL A 48 -1.62 20.21 0.98
C VAL A 48 -2.46 19.31 0.09
N GLU A 49 -3.77 19.29 0.34
CA GLU A 49 -4.74 18.78 -0.60
C GLU A 49 -4.47 19.62 -1.83
N ASP A 50 -3.67 19.06 -2.75
CA ASP A 50 -3.44 19.64 -4.06
C ASP A 50 -4.82 20.09 -4.55
N PRO A 51 -5.05 21.41 -4.78
CA PRO A 51 -6.35 21.88 -5.23
C PRO A 51 -6.70 21.04 -6.45
N PRO A 52 -7.96 20.54 -6.57
CA PRO A 52 -8.34 19.62 -7.62
C PRO A 52 -8.14 20.36 -8.94
N VAL A 53 -6.98 20.18 -9.56
CA VAL A 53 -6.62 20.85 -10.80
C VAL A 53 -7.68 20.38 -11.79
N GLU A 54 -8.49 21.33 -12.26
CA GLU A 54 -9.61 21.14 -13.19
C GLU A 54 -9.08 20.78 -14.59
N GLU A 55 -8.11 19.87 -14.67
CA GLU A 55 -7.57 19.38 -15.92
C GLU A 55 -8.55 18.36 -16.49
N GLU A 56 -9.08 18.70 -17.67
CA GLU A 56 -9.98 17.88 -18.48
C GLU A 56 -9.43 16.44 -18.58
N GLY A 57 -10.08 15.49 -17.91
CA GLY A 57 -9.55 14.14 -17.74
C GLY A 57 -10.49 13.17 -17.02
N VAL A 58 -10.21 11.88 -17.12
CA VAL A 58 -10.91 10.82 -16.38
C VAL A 58 -10.23 10.64 -15.03
N SER A 59 -10.94 10.87 -13.93
CA SER A 59 -10.44 10.49 -12.61
C SER A 59 -10.71 9.02 -12.32
N LEU A 60 -9.77 8.31 -11.71
CA LEU A 60 -9.96 6.97 -11.15
C LEU A 60 -9.54 7.02 -9.69
N THR A 61 -10.40 6.55 -8.78
CA THR A 61 -10.05 6.39 -7.37
C THR A 61 -9.57 4.97 -7.12
N PHE A 62 -8.35 4.87 -6.63
CA PHE A 62 -7.70 3.64 -6.26
C PHE A 62 -7.64 3.52 -4.74
N LEU A 63 -7.90 2.34 -4.21
CA LEU A 63 -7.70 1.98 -2.82
C LEU A 63 -6.34 1.29 -2.70
N LEU A 64 -5.48 1.87 -1.87
CA LEU A 64 -4.15 1.35 -1.55
C LEU A 64 -4.24 0.25 -0.49
N PRO A 65 -3.23 -0.64 -0.40
CA PRO A 65 -3.16 -1.65 0.66
C PRO A 65 -3.08 -1.04 2.08
N ASP A 66 -2.64 0.22 2.18
CA ASP A 66 -2.60 1.02 3.42
C ASP A 66 -4.00 1.50 3.89
N LYS A 67 -5.08 1.11 3.18
CA LYS A 67 -6.46 1.60 3.36
C LYS A 67 -6.69 3.06 3.00
N SER A 68 -5.69 3.71 2.41
CA SER A 68 -5.81 5.06 1.85
C SER A 68 -6.44 5.03 0.46
N ALA A 69 -7.37 5.95 0.18
CA ALA A 69 -7.90 6.16 -1.16
C ALA A 69 -7.07 7.23 -1.89
N LYS A 70 -6.66 6.95 -3.12
CA LYS A 70 -5.92 7.85 -3.97
C LYS A 70 -6.66 8.06 -5.28
N GLU A 71 -7.11 9.28 -5.50
CA GLU A 71 -7.64 9.68 -6.80
C GLU A 71 -6.49 10.03 -7.75
N VAL A 72 -6.59 9.52 -8.98
CA VAL A 72 -5.62 9.73 -10.04
C VAL A 72 -6.37 10.20 -11.28
N ARG A 73 -6.06 11.41 -11.76
CA ARG A 73 -6.65 11.98 -12.97
C ARG A 73 -5.80 11.66 -14.19
N PHE A 74 -6.47 11.19 -15.23
CA PHE A 74 -5.86 10.87 -16.51
C PHE A 74 -6.40 11.78 -17.60
N SER A 75 -5.52 12.61 -18.15
CA SER A 75 -5.92 13.62 -19.13
C SER A 75 -5.89 13.10 -20.58
N GLN A 76 -5.35 11.89 -20.83
CA GLN A 76 -5.19 11.34 -22.19
C GLN A 76 -5.21 9.80 -22.19
N LYS A 77 -5.36 9.20 -23.37
CA LYS A 77 -5.31 7.75 -23.58
C LYS A 77 -4.12 7.35 -24.48
N PRO A 78 -3.55 6.14 -24.30
CA PRO A 78 -3.93 5.07 -23.38
C PRO A 78 -3.40 5.27 -21.95
N LEU A 79 -4.17 4.85 -20.93
CA LEU A 79 -3.67 4.89 -19.54
C LEU A 79 -2.54 3.89 -19.31
N GLY A 80 -2.55 2.78 -20.07
CA GLY A 80 -1.58 1.69 -19.93
C GLY A 80 -1.71 0.94 -18.62
N LEU A 81 -2.94 0.71 -18.14
CA LEU A 81 -3.23 -0.06 -16.95
C LEU A 81 -3.83 -1.41 -17.34
N ASP A 82 -3.27 -2.47 -16.78
CA ASP A 82 -3.79 -3.83 -16.86
C ASP A 82 -4.31 -4.22 -15.47
N PHE A 83 -5.54 -4.72 -15.42
CA PHE A 83 -6.19 -5.18 -14.20
C PHE A 83 -6.37 -6.70 -14.21
N MET A 84 -6.47 -7.28 -13.02
CA MET A 84 -6.80 -8.69 -12.86
C MET A 84 -8.28 -8.92 -13.20
N LYS A 85 -8.56 -10.06 -13.85
CA LYS A 85 -9.92 -10.56 -14.08
C LYS A 85 -10.50 -11.19 -12.81
N SER A 86 -10.30 -10.55 -11.67
CA SER A 86 -10.72 -10.99 -10.35
C SER A 86 -11.25 -9.77 -9.58
N MET A 87 -12.27 -10.02 -8.76
CA MET A 87 -12.83 -9.02 -7.85
C MET A 87 -12.15 -9.15 -6.49
N PRO A 88 -11.68 -8.05 -5.88
CA PRO A 88 -11.79 -6.65 -6.34
C PRO A 88 -10.82 -6.30 -7.49
N LEU A 89 -11.19 -5.31 -8.33
CA LEU A 89 -10.47 -4.94 -9.56
C LEU A 89 -9.06 -4.39 -9.26
N THR A 90 -8.10 -5.31 -9.19
CA THR A 90 -6.73 -4.98 -8.76
C THR A 90 -5.84 -4.73 -9.97
N VAL A 91 -5.04 -3.66 -9.92
CA VAL A 91 -4.01 -3.38 -10.93
C VAL A 91 -2.98 -4.50 -10.92
N LYS A 92 -2.93 -5.23 -12.04
CA LYS A 92 -1.98 -6.33 -12.27
C LYS A 92 -0.66 -5.79 -12.80
N ASN A 93 -0.74 -4.89 -13.76
CA ASN A 93 0.43 -4.38 -14.44
C ASN A 93 0.20 -2.94 -14.90
N VAL A 94 1.29 -2.20 -14.98
CA VAL A 94 1.31 -0.85 -15.53
C VAL A 94 2.30 -0.86 -16.67
N LYS A 95 1.86 -0.39 -17.84
CA LYS A 95 2.63 -0.37 -19.06
C LYS A 95 3.58 0.82 -19.04
N SER A 96 4.87 0.54 -19.19
CA SER A 96 5.89 1.58 -19.19
C SER A 96 5.75 2.56 -20.36
N GLY A 97 6.01 3.83 -20.07
CA GLY A 97 5.76 4.95 -20.99
C GLY A 97 4.29 5.37 -21.10
N SER A 98 3.43 4.91 -20.19
CA SER A 98 2.03 5.33 -20.11
C SER A 98 1.81 6.32 -18.95
N ILE A 99 0.71 7.05 -18.99
CA ILE A 99 0.39 8.09 -17.99
C ILE A 99 0.24 7.46 -16.59
N ALA A 100 -0.25 6.23 -16.48
CA ALA A 100 -0.34 5.53 -15.21
C ALA A 100 1.02 5.33 -14.52
N GLU A 101 2.09 5.12 -15.29
CA GLU A 101 3.46 5.03 -14.74
C GLU A 101 3.93 6.41 -14.27
N ASN A 102 3.64 7.46 -15.05
CA ASN A 102 3.96 8.85 -14.68
C ASN A 102 3.25 9.29 -13.39
N LEU A 103 2.00 8.87 -13.22
CA LEU A 103 1.19 9.13 -12.02
C LEU A 103 1.51 8.19 -10.85
N LYS A 104 2.55 7.35 -11.00
CA LYS A 104 3.01 6.39 -9.98
C LYS A 104 1.90 5.47 -9.48
N VAL A 105 1.00 5.04 -10.37
CA VAL A 105 0.04 3.98 -10.04
C VAL A 105 0.80 2.69 -9.84
N GLU A 106 0.59 2.03 -8.71
CA GLU A 106 1.25 0.76 -8.44
C GLU A 106 0.36 -0.44 -8.71
N LYS A 107 1.03 -1.56 -8.98
CA LYS A 107 0.44 -2.89 -8.93
C LYS A 107 -0.07 -3.11 -7.51
N THR A 108 -1.14 -3.88 -7.33
CA THR A 108 -1.87 -4.08 -6.06
C THR A 108 -2.88 -2.99 -5.66
N TRP A 109 -3.04 -1.94 -6.45
CA TRP A 109 -4.07 -0.93 -6.18
C TRP A 109 -5.44 -1.41 -6.68
N VAL A 110 -6.49 -1.14 -5.91
CA VAL A 110 -7.85 -1.59 -6.22
C VAL A 110 -8.68 -0.41 -6.70
N ILE A 111 -9.27 -0.49 -7.89
CA ILE A 111 -10.16 0.59 -8.35
C ILE A 111 -11.48 0.50 -7.60
N THR A 112 -11.91 1.63 -7.01
CA THR A 112 -13.21 1.74 -6.31
C THR A 112 -14.15 2.70 -7.00
N HIS A 113 -13.64 3.78 -7.61
CA HIS A 113 -14.46 4.76 -8.32
C HIS A 113 -13.83 5.15 -9.66
N VAL A 114 -14.68 5.51 -10.62
CA VAL A 114 -14.34 5.94 -11.98
C VAL A 114 -15.15 7.20 -12.30
N GLN A 115 -14.48 8.31 -12.58
CA GLN A 115 -15.12 9.60 -12.85
C GLN A 115 -16.08 10.05 -11.72
N GLY A 116 -15.75 9.72 -10.46
CA GLY A 116 -16.63 9.97 -9.32
C GLY A 116 -17.86 9.05 -9.22
N ALA A 117 -18.04 8.11 -10.15
CA ALA A 117 -19.03 7.05 -10.05
C ALA A 117 -18.43 5.82 -9.36
N GLU A 118 -19.19 5.19 -8.46
CA GLU A 118 -18.76 3.93 -7.86
C GLU A 118 -18.64 2.85 -8.94
N LEU A 119 -17.51 2.14 -8.91
CA LEU A 119 -17.25 1.06 -9.83
C LEU A 119 -18.26 -0.07 -9.59
N ALA A 120 -18.82 -0.64 -10.67
CA ALA A 120 -19.72 -1.76 -10.53
C ALA A 120 -19.06 -2.93 -9.77
N GLY A 121 -19.80 -3.56 -8.85
CA GLY A 121 -19.37 -4.77 -8.15
C GLY A 121 -19.24 -6.02 -9.02
N GLU A 122 -19.35 -5.89 -10.34
CA GLU A 122 -19.14 -6.95 -11.33
C GLU A 122 -17.97 -6.63 -12.26
N LEU A 123 -17.09 -7.62 -12.53
CA LEU A 123 -15.86 -7.47 -13.32
C LEU A 123 -16.15 -6.85 -14.68
N THR A 124 -17.16 -7.35 -15.37
CA THR A 124 -17.53 -6.92 -16.73
C THR A 124 -18.00 -5.46 -16.71
N GLY A 125 -18.88 -5.11 -15.78
CA GLY A 125 -19.39 -3.74 -15.62
C GLY A 125 -18.27 -2.75 -15.28
N ALA A 126 -17.38 -3.13 -14.37
CA ALA A 126 -16.24 -2.33 -13.98
C ALA A 126 -15.26 -2.06 -15.12
N VAL A 127 -14.84 -3.10 -15.84
CA VAL A 127 -13.93 -2.98 -17.00
C VAL A 127 -14.58 -2.15 -18.10
N THR A 128 -15.88 -2.34 -18.33
CA THR A 128 -16.65 -1.57 -19.33
C THR A 128 -16.72 -0.09 -18.95
N GLN A 129 -17.00 0.24 -17.68
CA GLN A 129 -17.02 1.63 -17.20
C GLN A 129 -15.66 2.30 -17.39
N ILE A 130 -14.58 1.63 -16.98
CA ILE A 130 -13.21 2.16 -17.12
C ILE A 130 -12.90 2.39 -18.60
N THR A 131 -13.22 1.41 -19.45
CA THR A 131 -12.95 1.48 -20.90
C THR A 131 -13.81 2.56 -21.59
N ASP A 132 -15.08 2.71 -21.22
CA ASP A 132 -15.99 3.76 -21.72
C ASP A 132 -15.51 5.15 -21.32
N ALA A 133 -15.17 5.34 -20.04
CA ALA A 133 -14.62 6.57 -19.53
C ALA A 133 -13.34 6.95 -20.28
N MET A 134 -12.44 5.98 -20.50
CA MET A 134 -11.24 6.18 -21.31
C MET A 134 -11.53 6.46 -22.79
N ALA A 135 -12.56 5.84 -23.37
CA ALA A 135 -12.93 6.02 -24.77
C ALA A 135 -13.39 7.45 -25.07
N LYS A 136 -13.92 8.16 -24.06
CA LYS A 136 -14.29 9.57 -24.14
C LYS A 136 -13.11 10.55 -24.18
N LEU A 137 -11.87 10.10 -23.89
CA LEU A 137 -10.69 10.97 -23.91
C LEU A 137 -10.11 11.14 -25.33
N PRO A 138 -9.63 12.34 -25.71
CA PRO A 138 -8.94 12.56 -26.99
C PRO A 138 -7.60 11.79 -27.07
N ILE A 139 -7.25 11.26 -28.25
CA ILE A 139 -5.91 10.70 -28.52
C ILE A 139 -5.01 11.87 -28.91
N LYS A 140 -4.02 12.21 -28.08
CA LYS A 140 -2.94 13.10 -28.51
C LYS A 140 -1.99 12.31 -29.42
N LYS A 141 -1.83 12.81 -30.64
CA LYS A 141 -1.14 12.18 -31.76
C LYS A 141 0.35 12.53 -31.76
#